data_AF-A0A6L6H075-F1
#
_entry.id   AF-A0A6L6H075-F1
#
_cell.length_a   1.000
_cell.length_b   1.000
_cell.length_c   1.000
_cell.angle_alpha   90.00
_cell.angle_beta   90.00
_cell.angle_gamma   90.00
#
_symmetry.space_group_name_H-M   'P 1'
#
loop_
_entity.id
_entity.type
_entity.pdbx_description
1 polymer ?
#
loop_
_entity_poly.entity_id
_entity_poly.type
_entity_poly.pdbx_seq_one_letter_code
_entity_poly.pdbx_strand_id
1 'polypeptide(L)'
;MSKNKNTKLFLAGTMAVSSVLVAAPAFAETETTLPEVEQAAEQLAKQYMALTDEQRTMLAIVQKNIAGELSLFIDEEYEHKAALVKDLGALLQPTDATTEAGVKAEAIARANEFLENAQPYLAKEGELADMVDFANALRADLYDEVKNVNPNDLAPLIQKALASFRENAPESVKAIVVMPSTQDAAELIDAIQADIDAALGGGGGTAPGVQNGVLTVTEDQVEKSAPAVLKAIQGASSINELLITTTSEPAEVTVPFVIFNALAEKNEDAVITVQSTVGTITVPLFTVDGESIAEELEVTSPELQMTFSIARIKNQVSGALDIAATYGVEVGTESKMVPFANFGYPIERTIQTPKALDAATTVGLHVFPDGTTKAVPTYVVDNDTVKMNFSELEAHTLISYSKTFADVNKIDAGKYWGKEYIDKLASRMIVSGKTEDSFSPSTTITRGEFAAILSRGLGLRPADFHGETAAAFTDVSLDQAVNRDGEIYAAFEAGIISGYGDGKFGPYDAITRNEAAIMISRAMDFIGEDVDMDGSKNVSQFADYRYISKQARPYVDTVYKAGYLSGFKDNTFRPQNNATRAEMSRILYNFLESIEFIN
;
A
#
# COMPACT_ATOMS: atom_id res chain seq x y z
N MET A 1 70.58 -10.16 27.62
CA MET A 1 70.63 -11.19 26.55
C MET A 1 69.44 -10.91 25.63
N SER A 2 69.65 -10.58 24.34
CA SER A 2 69.31 -11.43 23.17
C SER A 2 67.82 -11.84 23.07
N LYS A 3 67.01 -11.67 22.01
CA LYS A 3 67.04 -11.16 20.60
C LYS A 3 65.53 -11.03 20.17
N ASN A 4 65.06 -10.46 19.05
CA ASN A 4 65.61 -9.77 17.86
C ASN A 4 64.51 -8.81 17.30
N LYS A 5 64.83 -7.59 16.88
CA LYS A 5 64.80 -7.12 15.47
C LYS A 5 63.65 -7.65 14.57
N ASN A 6 62.54 -6.89 14.46
CA ASN A 6 61.84 -6.61 13.18
C ASN A 6 60.81 -5.44 13.25
N THR A 7 61.13 -4.35 13.95
CA THR A 7 60.27 -3.14 13.99
C THR A 7 61.11 -1.88 13.74
N LYS A 8 61.63 -1.76 12.52
CA LYS A 8 62.26 -0.54 11.98
C LYS A 8 61.64 -0.20 10.62
N LEU A 9 60.44 0.37 10.66
CA LEU A 9 59.92 1.19 9.56
C LEU A 9 58.88 2.20 10.07
N PHE A 10 59.21 2.90 11.16
CA PHE A 10 58.38 3.96 11.73
C PHE A 10 59.27 5.06 12.34
N LEU A 11 60.07 5.71 11.48
CA LEU A 11 60.75 6.98 11.79
C LEU A 11 61.31 7.64 10.51
N ALA A 12 60.48 8.42 9.83
CA ALA A 12 60.86 9.45 8.85
C ALA A 12 59.64 10.32 8.57
N GLY A 13 59.53 11.51 9.18
CA GLY A 13 58.37 12.38 8.97
C GLY A 13 58.29 13.62 9.87
N THR A 14 58.75 13.54 11.13
CA THR A 14 58.78 14.71 12.02
C THR A 14 60.06 15.54 11.85
N MET A 15 60.03 16.56 10.99
CA MET A 15 60.84 17.80 11.12
C MET A 15 60.50 18.87 10.06
N ALA A 16 59.43 19.63 10.34
CA ALA A 16 58.99 20.93 9.82
C ALA A 16 57.47 20.94 10.10
N VAL A 17 56.87 21.82 10.90
CA VAL A 17 57.12 23.27 11.01
C VAL A 17 57.23 23.71 12.48
N SER A 18 58.46 23.89 12.97
CA SER A 18 58.75 24.67 14.19
C SER A 18 59.64 25.86 13.83
N SER A 19 59.15 26.77 12.98
CA SER A 19 59.82 28.05 12.66
C SER A 19 59.05 29.04 11.76
N VAL A 20 57.73 28.91 11.53
CA VAL A 20 56.94 29.96 10.83
C VAL A 20 55.55 30.13 11.45
N LEU A 21 55.46 30.86 12.57
CA LEU A 21 54.42 31.87 12.82
C LEU A 21 54.84 32.69 14.04
N VAL A 22 55.54 33.80 13.79
CA VAL A 22 55.71 34.88 14.79
C VAL A 22 54.76 35.99 14.36
N ALA A 23 53.89 36.38 15.30
CA ALA A 23 52.85 37.41 15.18
C ALA A 23 51.58 37.02 14.38
N ALA A 24 50.47 36.88 15.11
CA ALA A 24 49.17 37.37 14.66
C ALA A 24 49.27 38.90 14.37
N PRO A 25 48.51 39.47 13.41
CA PRO A 25 47.18 39.02 12.97
C PRO A 25 47.03 38.81 11.44
N ALA A 26 45.79 38.54 11.01
CA ALA A 26 45.28 38.38 9.64
C ALA A 26 45.29 36.95 9.06
N PHE A 27 44.37 36.11 9.55
CA PHE A 27 43.78 35.02 8.77
C PHE A 27 42.61 35.55 7.92
N ALA A 28 42.95 36.42 6.97
CA ALA A 28 42.06 36.84 5.89
C ALA A 28 42.91 36.91 4.61
N GLU A 29 42.40 36.37 3.51
CA GLU A 29 43.05 36.33 2.19
C GLU A 29 44.27 35.40 2.02
N THR A 30 44.08 34.07 2.16
CA THR A 30 44.66 33.09 1.21
C THR A 30 43.88 31.77 1.21
N GLU A 31 43.34 31.39 0.05
CA GLU A 31 42.96 30.00 -0.24
C GLU A 31 44.24 29.14 -0.29
N THR A 32 44.63 28.58 0.84
CA THR A 32 45.61 27.50 0.92
C THR A 32 45.07 26.43 1.83
N THR A 33 44.42 25.42 1.25
CA THR A 33 44.21 24.12 1.88
C THR A 33 45.53 23.65 2.47
N LEU A 34 45.56 23.30 3.76
CA LEU A 34 46.77 22.73 4.35
C LEU A 34 47.21 21.51 3.51
N PRO A 35 48.49 21.39 3.11
CA PRO A 35 48.97 20.24 2.34
C PRO A 35 48.68 18.89 3.02
N GLU A 36 48.60 18.91 4.35
CA GLU A 36 48.23 17.77 5.21
C GLU A 36 46.76 17.34 5.01
N VAL A 37 45.83 18.29 4.84
CA VAL A 37 44.41 18.04 4.53
C VAL A 37 44.27 17.43 3.13
N GLU A 38 45.00 17.94 2.13
CA GLU A 38 44.96 17.39 0.78
C GLU A 38 45.54 15.96 0.73
N GLN A 39 46.65 15.71 1.44
CA GLN A 39 47.25 14.39 1.54
C GLN A 39 46.34 13.39 2.27
N ALA A 40 45.68 13.81 3.35
CA ALA A 40 44.71 12.99 4.07
C ALA A 40 43.48 12.67 3.19
N ALA A 41 42.89 13.66 2.52
CA ALA A 41 41.76 13.47 1.61
C ALA A 41 42.08 12.53 0.45
N GLU A 42 43.31 12.57 -0.08
CA GLU A 42 43.75 11.64 -1.12
C GLU A 42 43.92 10.20 -0.62
N GLN A 43 44.38 10.02 0.62
CA GLN A 43 44.46 8.69 1.23
C GLN A 43 43.06 8.12 1.53
N LEU A 44 42.15 8.96 2.04
CA LEU A 44 40.76 8.60 2.31
C LEU A 44 40.01 8.21 1.03
N ALA A 45 40.16 8.98 -0.06
CA ALA A 45 39.54 8.65 -1.35
C ALA A 45 40.01 7.28 -1.89
N LYS A 46 41.29 6.95 -1.73
CA LYS A 46 41.85 5.65 -2.11
C LYS A 46 41.38 4.51 -1.21
N GLN A 47 41.16 4.75 0.09
CA GLN A 47 40.56 3.77 0.99
C GLN A 47 39.09 3.53 0.64
N TYR A 48 38.28 4.59 0.46
CA TYR A 48 36.86 4.48 0.07
C TYR A 48 36.66 3.76 -1.27
N MET A 49 37.46 4.09 -2.29
CA MET A 49 37.38 3.43 -3.61
C MET A 49 37.93 2.00 -3.63
N ALA A 50 38.54 1.53 -2.53
CA ALA A 50 38.97 0.13 -2.36
C ALA A 50 37.93 -0.75 -1.63
N LEU A 51 36.80 -0.18 -1.20
CA LEU A 51 35.67 -0.89 -0.59
C LEU A 51 34.72 -1.46 -1.66
N THR A 52 34.02 -2.55 -1.34
CA THR A 52 32.89 -3.05 -2.14
C THR A 52 31.67 -2.14 -2.00
N ASP A 53 30.66 -2.30 -2.87
CA ASP A 53 29.40 -1.55 -2.77
C ASP A 53 28.70 -1.80 -1.43
N GLU A 54 28.65 -3.06 -0.97
CA GLU A 54 28.14 -3.45 0.35
C GLU A 54 28.91 -2.76 1.49
N GLN A 55 30.25 -2.71 1.41
CA GLN A 55 31.09 -2.05 2.40
C GLN A 55 30.89 -0.52 2.42
N ARG A 56 30.66 0.10 1.25
CA ARG A 56 30.32 1.53 1.16
C ARG A 56 28.93 1.82 1.71
N THR A 57 27.96 0.94 1.49
CA THR A 57 26.62 1.02 2.10
C THR A 57 26.68 0.90 3.63
N MET A 58 27.39 -0.11 4.17
CA MET A 58 27.61 -0.23 5.62
C MET A 58 28.25 1.03 6.21
N LEU A 59 29.35 1.48 5.60
CA LEU A 59 30.07 2.66 6.07
C LEU A 59 29.15 3.90 6.11
N ALA A 60 28.33 4.12 5.08
CA ALA A 60 27.41 5.25 5.00
C ALA A 60 26.34 5.24 6.12
N ILE A 61 25.82 4.06 6.47
CA ILE A 61 24.80 3.92 7.53
C ILE A 61 25.42 4.14 8.92
N VAL A 62 26.57 3.51 9.19
CA VAL A 62 27.34 3.73 10.43
C VAL A 62 27.69 5.22 10.59
N GLN A 63 28.15 5.86 9.52
CA GLN A 63 28.46 7.29 9.47
C GLN A 63 27.26 8.18 9.79
N LYS A 64 26.11 7.93 9.14
CA LYS A 64 24.87 8.69 9.34
C LYS A 64 24.39 8.63 10.78
N ASN A 65 24.35 7.43 11.37
CA ASN A 65 23.82 7.24 12.72
C ASN A 65 24.77 7.75 13.81
N ILE A 66 26.09 7.57 13.67
CA ILE A 66 27.06 8.20 14.57
C ILE A 66 26.97 9.74 14.50
N ALA A 67 26.80 10.31 13.31
CA ALA A 67 26.65 11.76 13.16
C ALA A 67 25.34 12.31 13.77
N GLY A 68 24.24 11.56 13.69
CA GLY A 68 22.97 11.89 14.33
C GLY A 68 23.08 11.89 15.86
N GLU A 69 23.59 10.80 16.43
CA GLU A 69 23.74 10.64 17.88
C GLU A 69 24.69 11.64 18.51
N LEU A 70 25.83 11.96 17.86
CA LEU A 70 26.74 12.99 18.35
C LEU A 70 26.04 14.35 18.54
N SER A 71 24.96 14.63 17.80
CA SER A 71 24.17 15.85 17.96
C SER A 71 23.18 15.83 19.13
N LEU A 72 22.83 14.65 19.66
CA LEU A 72 21.92 14.48 20.81
C LEU A 72 22.66 14.57 22.16
N PHE A 73 23.97 14.30 22.17
CA PHE A 73 24.81 14.26 23.38
C PHE A 73 25.46 15.62 23.74
N ILE A 74 24.84 16.73 23.37
CA ILE A 74 25.36 18.08 23.65
C ILE A 74 24.83 18.55 25.01
N ASP A 75 25.74 18.89 25.92
CA ASP A 75 25.38 19.46 27.23
C ASP A 75 24.70 20.83 27.06
N GLU A 76 23.52 21.01 27.67
CA GLU A 76 22.72 22.26 27.61
C GLU A 76 23.52 23.49 28.09
N GLU A 77 24.52 23.33 28.97
CA GLU A 77 25.37 24.43 29.44
C GLU A 77 26.30 24.99 28.34
N TYR A 78 26.40 24.33 27.18
CA TYR A 78 27.33 24.65 26.09
C TYR A 78 26.67 24.89 24.71
N GLU A 79 25.41 25.35 24.65
CA GLU A 79 24.69 25.67 23.38
C GLU A 79 25.54 26.40 22.32
N HIS A 80 26.38 27.37 22.73
CA HIS A 80 27.23 28.11 21.80
C HIS A 80 28.25 27.24 21.07
N LYS A 81 28.64 26.09 21.60
CA LYS A 81 29.53 25.11 20.96
C LYS A 81 28.78 23.95 20.30
N ALA A 82 27.44 23.91 20.36
CA ALA A 82 26.63 22.88 19.70
C ALA A 82 26.86 22.85 18.18
N ALA A 83 27.08 24.02 17.56
CA ALA A 83 27.44 24.14 16.15
C ALA A 83 28.72 23.35 15.80
N LEU A 84 29.74 23.41 16.66
CA LEU A 84 31.02 22.71 16.45
C LEU A 84 30.86 21.18 16.43
N VAL A 85 29.93 20.64 17.23
CA VAL A 85 29.61 19.20 17.27
C VAL A 85 28.77 18.80 16.06
N LYS A 86 27.80 19.63 15.66
CA LYS A 86 27.01 19.45 14.44
C LYS A 86 27.91 19.42 13.19
N ASP A 87 28.89 20.30 13.11
CA ASP A 87 29.82 20.39 11.99
C ASP A 87 30.85 19.24 12.01
N LEU A 88 31.22 18.73 13.19
CA LEU A 88 31.96 17.48 13.32
C LEU A 88 31.14 16.28 12.79
N GLY A 89 29.83 16.27 13.00
CA GLY A 89 28.90 15.32 12.37
C GLY A 89 28.84 15.48 10.84
N ALA A 90 28.91 16.71 10.32
CA ALA A 90 28.95 16.98 8.88
C ALA A 90 30.22 16.41 8.21
N LEU A 91 31.35 16.38 8.91
CA LEU A 91 32.56 15.68 8.45
C LEU A 91 32.35 14.16 8.32
N LEU A 92 31.51 13.56 9.16
CA LEU A 92 31.26 12.11 9.17
C LEU A 92 30.23 11.66 8.14
N GLN A 93 29.40 12.56 7.58
CA GLN A 93 28.40 12.26 6.55
C GLN A 93 28.94 11.36 5.41
N PRO A 94 28.12 10.48 4.80
CA PRO A 94 28.50 9.73 3.60
C PRO A 94 28.80 10.63 2.40
N THR A 95 29.39 10.07 1.35
CA THR A 95 29.70 10.74 0.07
C THR A 95 28.91 10.07 -1.06
N ASP A 96 28.29 10.90 -1.92
CA ASP A 96 27.61 10.44 -3.14
C ASP A 96 28.57 10.33 -4.35
N ALA A 97 29.86 10.66 -4.15
CA ALA A 97 30.83 10.72 -5.22
C ALA A 97 31.26 9.32 -5.70
N THR A 98 31.00 9.04 -6.97
CA THR A 98 31.32 7.75 -7.62
C THR A 98 32.76 7.65 -8.15
N THR A 99 33.61 8.65 -7.91
CA THR A 99 34.99 8.72 -8.41
C THR A 99 35.97 9.18 -7.33
N GLU A 100 37.21 8.67 -7.36
CA GLU A 100 38.28 9.05 -6.42
C GLU A 100 38.49 10.58 -6.35
N ALA A 101 38.44 11.25 -7.51
CA ALA A 101 38.56 12.71 -7.59
C ALA A 101 37.38 13.45 -6.94
N GLY A 102 36.15 12.93 -7.09
CA GLY A 102 34.96 13.48 -6.43
C GLY A 102 35.01 13.28 -4.91
N VAL A 103 35.36 12.08 -4.43
CA VAL A 103 35.51 11.79 -3.00
C VAL A 103 36.60 12.67 -2.37
N LYS A 104 37.75 12.85 -3.05
CA LYS A 104 38.82 13.77 -2.60
C LYS A 104 38.30 15.22 -2.53
N ALA A 105 37.59 15.69 -3.55
CA ALA A 105 37.07 17.06 -3.59
C ALA A 105 36.04 17.34 -2.48
N GLU A 106 35.11 16.40 -2.24
CA GLU A 106 34.09 16.53 -1.20
C GLU A 106 34.68 16.46 0.21
N ALA A 107 35.64 15.57 0.45
CA ALA A 107 36.37 15.51 1.71
C ALA A 107 37.13 16.81 2.03
N ILE A 108 37.74 17.44 1.02
CA ILE A 108 38.41 18.75 1.16
C ILE A 108 37.40 19.87 1.42
N ALA A 109 36.27 19.90 0.70
CA ALA A 109 35.24 20.91 0.88
C ALA A 109 34.69 20.93 2.31
N ARG A 110 34.27 19.76 2.83
CA ARG A 110 33.75 19.62 4.20
C ARG A 110 34.81 19.91 5.26
N ALA A 111 36.07 19.55 5.02
CA ALA A 111 37.18 19.90 5.91
C ALA A 111 37.37 21.42 6.00
N ASN A 112 37.33 22.13 4.88
CA ASN A 112 37.45 23.59 4.86
C ASN A 112 36.25 24.28 5.53
N GLU A 113 35.03 23.82 5.28
CA GLU A 113 33.80 24.33 5.91
C GLU A 113 33.81 24.17 7.44
N PHE A 114 34.22 22.98 7.93
CA PHE A 114 34.42 22.75 9.36
C PHE A 114 35.51 23.67 9.95
N LEU A 115 36.64 23.85 9.26
CA LEU A 115 37.72 24.74 9.71
C LEU A 115 37.26 26.20 9.82
N GLU A 116 36.43 26.66 8.88
CA GLU A 116 35.84 28.02 8.88
C GLU A 116 34.85 28.19 10.04
N ASN A 117 33.91 27.25 10.21
CA ASN A 117 32.91 27.30 11.28
C ASN A 117 33.51 27.11 12.69
N ALA A 118 34.65 26.42 12.81
CA ALA A 118 35.30 26.18 14.09
C ALA A 118 36.04 27.41 14.65
N GLN A 119 36.52 28.32 13.79
CA GLN A 119 37.35 29.47 14.19
C GLN A 119 36.78 30.33 15.36
N PRO A 120 35.47 30.65 15.44
CA PRO A 120 34.94 31.50 16.51
C PRO A 120 34.99 30.88 17.91
N TYR A 121 35.17 29.56 18.00
CA TYR A 121 34.96 28.78 19.23
C TYR A 121 36.26 28.29 19.90
N LEU A 122 37.40 28.49 19.24
CA LEU A 122 38.71 27.98 19.65
C LEU A 122 39.54 29.10 20.28
N ALA A 123 40.00 28.88 21.51
CA ALA A 123 40.63 29.92 22.32
C ALA A 123 42.16 29.86 22.31
N LYS A 124 42.75 28.79 21.74
CA LYS A 124 44.20 28.57 21.70
C LYS A 124 44.67 28.04 20.34
N GLU A 125 45.88 28.46 19.99
CA GLU A 125 46.60 28.24 18.72
C GLU A 125 47.06 26.79 18.46
N GLY A 126 46.35 25.80 19.03
CA GLY A 126 46.60 24.37 18.84
C GLY A 126 45.33 23.50 18.86
N GLU A 127 44.21 23.99 19.43
CA GLU A 127 42.96 23.23 19.58
C GLU A 127 42.35 22.84 18.21
N LEU A 128 42.61 23.63 17.16
CA LEU A 128 42.18 23.34 15.78
C LEU A 128 42.89 22.12 15.17
N ALA A 129 44.20 22.00 15.39
CA ALA A 129 45.00 20.88 14.89
C ALA A 129 44.60 19.57 15.58
N ASP A 130 44.45 19.60 16.91
CA ASP A 130 44.01 18.45 17.70
C ASP A 130 42.63 17.94 17.24
N MET A 131 41.71 18.83 16.84
CA MET A 131 40.38 18.45 16.33
C MET A 131 40.42 17.86 14.91
N VAL A 132 41.26 18.39 14.02
CA VAL A 132 41.44 17.86 12.66
C VAL A 132 42.11 16.49 12.69
N ASP A 133 43.15 16.32 13.50
CA ASP A 133 43.83 15.04 13.70
C ASP A 133 42.86 14.00 14.29
N PHE A 134 42.04 14.39 15.26
CA PHE A 134 41.01 13.53 15.83
C PHE A 134 39.96 13.09 14.80
N ALA A 135 39.40 14.03 14.02
CA ALA A 135 38.41 13.72 13.00
C ALA A 135 38.98 12.81 11.90
N ASN A 136 40.24 13.02 11.52
CA ASN A 136 40.94 12.17 10.55
C ASN A 136 41.26 10.77 11.11
N ALA A 137 41.66 10.67 12.39
CA ALA A 137 41.91 9.40 13.06
C ALA A 137 40.62 8.58 13.21
N LEU A 138 39.54 9.18 13.71
CA LEU A 138 38.23 8.53 13.85
C LEU A 138 37.71 8.01 12.50
N ARG A 139 37.88 8.81 11.44
CA ARG A 139 37.50 8.42 10.08
C ARG A 139 38.38 7.27 9.55
N ALA A 140 39.69 7.32 9.77
CA ALA A 140 40.62 6.26 9.34
C ALA A 140 40.36 4.92 10.08
N ASP A 141 40.10 4.98 11.39
CA ASP A 141 39.70 3.82 12.20
C ASP A 141 38.45 3.15 11.63
N LEU A 142 37.40 3.94 11.30
CA LEU A 142 36.18 3.43 10.66
C LEU A 142 36.45 2.77 9.30
N TYR A 143 37.29 3.37 8.45
CA TYR A 143 37.64 2.83 7.14
C TYR A 143 38.40 1.49 7.21
N ASP A 144 39.40 1.39 8.07
CA ASP A 144 40.21 0.17 8.20
C ASP A 144 39.44 -0.95 8.93
N GLU A 145 38.49 -0.64 9.81
CA GLU A 145 37.67 -1.66 10.48
C GLU A 145 36.57 -2.22 9.55
N VAL A 146 35.82 -1.38 8.81
CA VAL A 146 34.77 -1.84 7.87
C VAL A 146 35.31 -2.80 6.81
N LYS A 147 36.59 -2.65 6.43
CA LYS A 147 37.26 -3.55 5.48
C LYS A 147 37.42 -5.00 5.99
N ASN A 148 37.48 -5.18 7.31
CA ASN A 148 37.83 -6.46 7.95
C ASN A 148 36.66 -7.11 8.71
N VAL A 149 35.52 -6.43 8.80
CA VAL A 149 34.36 -6.87 9.60
C VAL A 149 33.31 -7.57 8.74
N ASN A 150 32.70 -8.60 9.32
CA ASN A 150 31.55 -9.30 8.76
C ASN A 150 30.29 -8.42 8.92
N PRO A 151 29.46 -8.20 7.88
CA PRO A 151 28.20 -7.48 8.00
C PRO A 151 27.30 -7.92 9.16
N ASN A 152 27.41 -9.19 9.58
CA ASN A 152 26.59 -9.79 10.63
C ASN A 152 27.24 -9.73 12.03
N ASP A 153 28.34 -8.99 12.22
CA ASP A 153 29.09 -8.89 13.49
C ASP A 153 29.73 -7.49 13.64
N LEU A 154 28.90 -6.44 13.59
CA LEU A 154 29.31 -5.02 13.62
C LEU A 154 29.38 -4.42 15.04
N ALA A 155 28.79 -5.07 16.04
CA ALA A 155 28.86 -4.61 17.43
C ALA A 155 30.31 -4.37 17.93
N PRO A 156 31.32 -5.21 17.61
CA PRO A 156 32.71 -4.93 17.96
C PRO A 156 33.28 -3.67 17.28
N LEU A 157 32.88 -3.39 16.03
CA LEU A 157 33.30 -2.21 15.27
C LEU A 157 32.75 -0.94 15.90
N ILE A 158 31.46 -0.91 16.22
CA ILE A 158 30.80 0.26 16.82
C ILE A 158 31.31 0.48 18.25
N GLN A 159 31.45 -0.57 19.06
CA GLN A 159 32.03 -0.47 20.41
C GLN A 159 33.48 0.05 20.37
N LYS A 160 34.28 -0.39 19.39
CA LYS A 160 35.67 0.07 19.21
C LYS A 160 35.74 1.51 18.71
N ALA A 161 34.87 1.92 17.78
CA ALA A 161 34.79 3.31 17.31
C ALA A 161 34.39 4.26 18.44
N LEU A 162 33.35 3.90 19.22
CA LEU A 162 32.95 4.65 20.41
C LEU A 162 34.05 4.65 21.47
N ALA A 163 34.77 3.54 21.68
CA ALA A 163 35.91 3.50 22.61
C ALA A 163 37.10 4.36 22.15
N SER A 164 37.45 4.34 20.86
CA SER A 164 38.49 5.22 20.28
C SER A 164 38.09 6.69 20.44
N PHE A 165 36.80 7.02 20.22
CA PHE A 165 36.25 8.35 20.53
C PHE A 165 36.41 8.69 22.02
N ARG A 166 36.05 7.79 22.94
CA ARG A 166 36.17 7.99 24.40
C ARG A 166 37.61 8.27 24.84
N GLU A 167 38.57 7.51 24.32
CA GLU A 167 39.98 7.61 24.71
C GLU A 167 40.67 8.80 24.05
N ASN A 168 40.51 8.94 22.73
CA ASN A 168 41.35 9.82 21.89
C ASN A 168 40.77 11.22 21.63
N ALA A 169 39.51 11.50 21.99
CA ALA A 169 38.94 12.84 21.82
C ALA A 169 39.77 13.92 22.58
N PRO A 170 40.02 15.11 21.99
CA PRO A 170 40.63 16.23 22.69
C PRO A 170 39.81 16.64 23.92
N GLU A 171 40.47 17.14 24.97
CA GLU A 171 39.80 17.60 26.19
C GLU A 171 38.79 18.73 25.93
N SER A 172 39.02 19.52 24.87
CA SER A 172 38.07 20.53 24.38
C SER A 172 36.75 19.93 23.85
N VAL A 173 36.77 18.71 23.31
CA VAL A 173 35.61 17.97 22.80
C VAL A 173 34.93 17.18 23.92
N LYS A 174 35.74 16.52 24.79
CA LYS A 174 35.25 15.80 25.99
C LYS A 174 34.50 16.70 26.98
N ALA A 175 34.75 18.01 26.95
CA ALA A 175 34.04 19.01 27.76
C ALA A 175 32.69 19.49 27.17
N ILE A 176 32.29 18.98 25.99
CA ILE A 176 31.06 19.40 25.28
C ILE A 176 30.12 18.20 25.05
N VAL A 177 30.69 17.01 24.82
CA VAL A 177 29.95 15.78 24.50
C VAL A 177 29.73 14.93 25.75
N VAL A 178 28.48 14.84 26.22
CA VAL A 178 28.05 13.93 27.29
C VAL A 178 27.98 12.52 26.72
N MET A 179 29.10 11.78 26.77
CA MET A 179 29.15 10.47 26.11
C MET A 179 28.06 9.51 26.63
N PRO A 180 27.39 8.75 25.73
CA PRO A 180 26.33 7.82 26.11
C PRO A 180 26.78 6.86 27.19
N SER A 181 25.83 6.45 28.04
CA SER A 181 26.02 5.39 29.01
C SER A 181 26.35 4.05 28.31
N THR A 182 26.79 3.05 29.08
CA THR A 182 27.00 1.70 28.52
C THR A 182 25.71 1.02 28.08
N GLN A 183 24.55 1.55 28.47
CA GLN A 183 23.24 1.05 28.06
C GLN A 183 22.78 1.73 26.75
N ASP A 184 22.86 3.05 26.68
CA ASP A 184 22.49 3.84 25.49
C ASP A 184 23.37 3.44 24.27
N ALA A 185 24.64 3.09 24.53
CA ALA A 185 25.54 2.55 23.52
C ALA A 185 25.13 1.16 22.99
N ALA A 186 24.31 0.38 23.73
CA ALA A 186 23.77 -0.89 23.24
C ALA A 186 22.51 -0.67 22.39
N GLU A 187 21.60 0.20 22.82
CA GLU A 187 20.42 0.59 22.07
C GLU A 187 20.79 1.20 20.70
N LEU A 188 21.86 2.01 20.65
CA LEU A 188 22.43 2.52 19.39
C LEU A 188 23.02 1.41 18.50
N ILE A 189 23.67 0.39 19.07
CA ILE A 189 24.19 -0.74 18.28
C ILE A 189 23.05 -1.52 17.64
N ASP A 190 21.98 -1.77 18.39
CA ASP A 190 20.80 -2.49 17.90
C ASP A 190 20.08 -1.69 16.78
N ALA A 191 19.96 -0.36 16.93
CA ALA A 191 19.40 0.52 15.89
C ALA A 191 20.26 0.55 14.61
N ILE A 192 21.59 0.67 14.73
CA ILE A 192 22.50 0.65 13.58
C ILE A 192 22.49 -0.72 12.89
N GLN A 193 22.43 -1.83 13.64
CA GLN A 193 22.35 -3.17 13.06
C GLN A 193 21.02 -3.35 12.30
N ALA A 194 19.90 -2.86 12.83
CA ALA A 194 18.61 -2.91 12.14
C ALA A 194 18.61 -2.17 10.80
N ASP A 195 19.16 -0.95 10.75
CA ASP A 195 19.30 -0.19 9.49
C ASP A 195 20.19 -0.92 8.46
N ILE A 196 21.26 -1.58 8.93
CA ILE A 196 22.19 -2.32 8.07
C ILE A 196 21.58 -3.63 7.59
N ASP A 197 20.88 -4.37 8.45
CA ASP A 197 20.13 -5.58 8.07
C ASP A 197 19.04 -5.25 7.03
N ALA A 198 18.35 -4.10 7.18
CA ALA A 198 17.39 -3.61 6.20
C ALA A 198 18.04 -3.19 4.86
N ALA A 199 19.23 -2.60 4.87
CA ALA A 199 19.93 -2.14 3.68
C ALA A 199 20.65 -3.27 2.91
N LEU A 200 21.18 -4.27 3.61
CA LEU A 200 21.91 -5.40 3.04
C LEU A 200 21.04 -6.64 2.79
N GLY A 201 19.83 -6.70 3.34
CA GLY A 201 18.97 -7.87 3.26
C GLY A 201 19.39 -9.00 4.22
N GLY A 202 19.72 -8.63 5.47
CA GLY A 202 20.19 -9.54 6.52
C GLY A 202 19.17 -10.60 6.98
N GLY A 203 17.89 -10.45 6.63
CA GLY A 203 16.92 -11.52 6.73
C GLY A 203 17.20 -12.61 5.69
N GLY A 204 17.47 -13.85 6.12
CA GLY A 204 17.84 -14.99 5.26
C GLY A 204 16.79 -15.50 4.27
N GLY A 205 15.80 -14.69 3.93
CA GLY A 205 14.94 -14.89 2.76
C GLY A 205 15.62 -14.38 1.49
N THR A 206 15.42 -15.08 0.38
CA THR A 206 15.75 -14.52 -0.94
C THR A 206 15.06 -13.18 -1.14
N ALA A 207 15.76 -12.18 -1.69
CA ALA A 207 15.17 -10.89 -2.03
C ALA A 207 13.83 -11.11 -2.78
N PRO A 208 12.72 -10.47 -2.35
CA PRO A 208 11.41 -10.81 -2.85
C PRO A 208 11.34 -10.48 -4.35
N GLY A 209 11.00 -11.49 -5.15
CA GLY A 209 11.04 -11.44 -6.61
C GLY A 209 9.65 -11.30 -7.19
N VAL A 210 9.49 -10.42 -8.18
CA VAL A 210 8.23 -10.27 -8.92
C VAL A 210 8.05 -11.42 -9.90
N GLN A 211 6.90 -12.10 -9.86
CA GLN A 211 6.49 -13.10 -10.84
C GLN A 211 5.13 -12.72 -11.44
N ASN A 212 5.04 -12.63 -12.77
CA ASN A 212 3.82 -12.25 -13.49
C ASN A 212 3.15 -10.94 -13.01
N GLY A 213 3.93 -9.99 -12.49
CA GLY A 213 3.43 -8.73 -11.92
C GLY A 213 3.06 -8.79 -10.44
N VAL A 214 3.13 -9.97 -9.79
CA VAL A 214 2.90 -10.13 -8.36
C VAL A 214 4.23 -10.10 -7.61
N LEU A 215 4.37 -9.22 -6.61
CA LEU A 215 5.46 -9.23 -5.64
C LEU A 215 4.97 -9.91 -4.37
N THR A 216 5.52 -11.08 -4.03
CA THR A 216 5.16 -11.79 -2.80
C THR A 216 6.17 -11.52 -1.69
N VAL A 217 5.66 -11.14 -0.51
CA VAL A 217 6.43 -10.84 0.72
C VAL A 217 5.77 -11.47 1.95
N THR A 218 6.46 -11.48 3.08
CA THR A 218 5.88 -11.82 4.40
C THR A 218 5.58 -10.56 5.23
N GLU A 219 4.71 -10.69 6.24
CA GLU A 219 4.48 -9.67 7.29
C GLU A 219 5.81 -9.08 7.81
N ASP A 220 6.73 -9.94 8.27
CA ASP A 220 8.08 -9.55 8.72
C ASP A 220 8.86 -8.73 7.69
N GLN A 221 8.76 -9.04 6.40
CA GLN A 221 9.50 -8.30 5.37
C GLN A 221 8.93 -6.89 5.15
N VAL A 222 7.62 -6.70 5.33
CA VAL A 222 6.98 -5.39 5.22
C VAL A 222 7.28 -4.55 6.45
N GLU A 223 7.09 -5.10 7.64
CA GLU A 223 7.20 -4.34 8.89
C GLU A 223 8.65 -4.10 9.34
N LYS A 224 9.56 -5.06 9.11
CA LYS A 224 10.96 -5.00 9.59
C LYS A 224 11.96 -4.78 8.46
N SER A 225 11.53 -4.77 7.20
CA SER A 225 12.41 -4.61 6.03
C SER A 225 11.77 -3.86 4.87
N ALA A 226 10.90 -2.88 5.17
CA ALA A 226 10.27 -2.00 4.19
C ALA A 226 11.24 -1.44 3.11
N PRO A 227 12.51 -1.05 3.39
CA PRO A 227 13.46 -0.61 2.36
C PRO A 227 13.78 -1.69 1.31
N ALA A 228 13.80 -2.97 1.69
CA ALA A 228 14.03 -4.08 0.76
C ALA A 228 12.81 -4.32 -0.16
N VAL A 229 11.59 -4.17 0.39
CA VAL A 229 10.34 -4.23 -0.38
C VAL A 229 10.27 -3.05 -1.37
N LEU A 230 10.57 -1.84 -0.90
CA LEU A 230 10.65 -0.62 -1.73
C LEU A 230 11.64 -0.79 -2.90
N LYS A 231 12.83 -1.33 -2.64
CA LYS A 231 13.85 -1.61 -3.66
C LYS A 231 13.37 -2.66 -4.69
N ALA A 232 12.62 -3.66 -4.26
CA ALA A 232 12.03 -4.66 -5.15
C ALA A 232 10.95 -4.04 -6.07
N ILE A 233 10.08 -3.19 -5.53
CA ILE A 233 9.07 -2.42 -6.29
C ILE A 233 9.76 -1.50 -7.30
N GLN A 234 10.72 -0.69 -6.87
CA GLN A 234 11.47 0.24 -7.72
C GLN A 234 12.24 -0.49 -8.85
N GLY A 235 12.82 -1.66 -8.56
CA GLY A 235 13.50 -2.50 -9.53
C GLY A 235 12.59 -3.27 -10.49
N ALA A 236 11.28 -3.38 -10.20
CA ALA A 236 10.33 -4.08 -11.04
C ALA A 236 10.06 -3.34 -12.35
N SER A 237 9.92 -4.09 -13.45
CA SER A 237 9.49 -3.57 -14.76
C SER A 237 7.99 -3.27 -14.81
N SER A 238 7.20 -4.04 -14.07
CA SER A 238 5.75 -3.90 -13.90
C SER A 238 5.34 -4.59 -12.60
N ILE A 239 4.38 -4.02 -11.89
CA ILE A 239 3.79 -4.61 -10.69
C ILE A 239 2.29 -4.30 -10.69
N ASN A 240 1.49 -5.31 -10.39
CA ASN A 240 0.03 -5.26 -10.36
C ASN A 240 -0.50 -5.63 -8.97
N GLU A 241 0.27 -6.41 -8.20
CA GLU A 241 -0.12 -6.87 -6.86
C GLU A 241 1.10 -6.89 -5.93
N LEU A 242 0.93 -6.37 -4.72
CA LEU A 242 1.77 -6.72 -3.57
C LEU A 242 1.01 -7.73 -2.70
N LEU A 243 1.43 -8.99 -2.74
CA LEU A 243 0.87 -10.07 -1.94
C LEU A 243 1.67 -10.24 -0.65
N ILE A 244 1.10 -9.83 0.47
CA ILE A 244 1.68 -9.95 1.81
C ILE A 244 1.09 -11.19 2.48
N THR A 245 1.95 -12.15 2.80
CA THR A 245 1.56 -13.43 3.41
C THR A 245 1.86 -13.45 4.89
N THR A 246 0.92 -13.99 5.69
CA THR A 246 1.12 -14.19 7.12
C THR A 246 0.47 -15.47 7.67
N THR A 247 1.00 -15.91 8.81
CA THR A 247 0.48 -17.03 9.61
C THR A 247 -0.03 -16.58 10.99
N SER A 248 -0.08 -15.27 11.26
CA SER A 248 -0.67 -14.70 12.48
C SER A 248 -2.20 -14.94 12.53
N GLU A 249 -2.75 -15.16 13.73
CA GLU A 249 -4.20 -15.24 13.98
C GLU A 249 -4.51 -14.61 15.36
N PRO A 250 -5.12 -13.41 15.44
CA PRO A 250 -5.52 -12.56 14.31
C PRO A 250 -4.32 -12.16 13.45
N ALA A 251 -4.56 -12.00 12.15
CA ALA A 251 -3.60 -11.34 11.27
C ALA A 251 -3.76 -9.83 11.45
N GLU A 252 -2.66 -9.15 11.77
CA GLU A 252 -2.55 -7.70 11.86
C GLU A 252 -1.26 -7.35 11.11
N VAL A 253 -1.38 -6.67 9.96
CA VAL A 253 -0.27 -6.39 9.05
C VAL A 253 -0.23 -4.89 8.78
N THR A 254 0.85 -4.23 9.17
CA THR A 254 1.02 -2.78 9.00
C THR A 254 1.92 -2.47 7.80
N VAL A 255 1.40 -1.67 6.88
CA VAL A 255 2.05 -1.33 5.61
C VAL A 255 2.32 0.19 5.56
N PRO A 256 3.58 0.64 5.61
CA PRO A 256 3.93 2.06 5.48
C PRO A 256 3.52 2.67 4.14
N PHE A 257 3.05 3.92 4.11
CA PHE A 257 2.61 4.57 2.87
C PHE A 257 3.71 4.78 1.82
N VAL A 258 4.98 4.75 2.21
CA VAL A 258 6.09 4.73 1.25
C VAL A 258 6.05 3.52 0.31
N ILE A 259 5.40 2.41 0.71
CA ILE A 259 5.14 1.25 -0.15
C ILE A 259 3.94 1.51 -1.07
N PHE A 260 2.83 2.09 -0.55
CA PHE A 260 1.67 2.48 -1.36
C PHE A 260 2.08 3.43 -2.49
N ASN A 261 2.80 4.49 -2.15
CA ASN A 261 3.23 5.51 -3.11
C ASN A 261 4.14 4.91 -4.18
N ALA A 262 5.09 4.03 -3.80
CA ALA A 262 5.98 3.36 -4.75
C ALA A 262 5.27 2.34 -5.66
N LEU A 263 4.17 1.71 -5.21
CA LEU A 263 3.32 0.88 -6.05
C LEU A 263 2.50 1.74 -7.02
N ALA A 264 1.86 2.81 -6.53
CA ALA A 264 1.05 3.73 -7.34
C ALA A 264 1.88 4.42 -8.43
N GLU A 265 3.13 4.81 -8.14
CA GLU A 265 4.10 5.32 -9.13
C GLU A 265 4.40 4.32 -10.27
N LYS A 266 4.26 3.02 -10.02
CA LYS A 266 4.48 1.95 -11.00
C LYS A 266 3.21 1.59 -11.77
N ASN A 267 2.08 1.60 -11.08
CA ASN A 267 0.76 1.25 -11.60
C ASN A 267 -0.33 1.77 -10.65
N GLU A 268 -1.13 2.74 -11.10
CA GLU A 268 -2.24 3.32 -10.32
C GLU A 268 -3.36 2.31 -10.04
N ASP A 269 -3.51 1.30 -10.90
CA ASP A 269 -4.50 0.21 -10.77
C ASP A 269 -3.96 -1.00 -9.98
N ALA A 270 -2.76 -0.93 -9.38
CA ALA A 270 -2.24 -2.03 -8.58
C ALA A 270 -3.04 -2.25 -7.29
N VAL A 271 -2.92 -3.46 -6.71
CA VAL A 271 -3.60 -3.87 -5.48
C VAL A 271 -2.60 -4.28 -4.39
N ILE A 272 -3.01 -4.15 -3.12
CA ILE A 272 -2.34 -4.77 -1.98
C ILE A 272 -3.24 -5.87 -1.44
N THR A 273 -2.72 -7.09 -1.41
CA THR A 273 -3.42 -8.28 -0.90
C THR A 273 -2.77 -8.75 0.39
N VAL A 274 -3.52 -8.79 1.49
CA VAL A 274 -3.06 -9.43 2.73
C VAL A 274 -3.70 -10.82 2.82
N GLN A 275 -2.87 -11.86 2.88
CA GLN A 275 -3.26 -13.27 2.94
C GLN A 275 -2.90 -13.89 4.29
N SER A 276 -3.92 -14.38 5.00
CA SER A 276 -3.83 -15.10 6.27
C SER A 276 -4.31 -16.54 6.14
N THR A 277 -4.26 -17.31 7.24
CA THR A 277 -4.87 -18.65 7.35
C THR A 277 -6.40 -18.64 7.46
N VAL A 278 -7.02 -17.47 7.60
CA VAL A 278 -8.48 -17.28 7.62
C VAL A 278 -9.01 -16.93 6.21
N GLY A 279 -8.17 -16.32 5.39
CA GLY A 279 -8.48 -15.83 4.05
C GLY A 279 -7.73 -14.53 3.72
N THR A 280 -8.24 -13.79 2.73
CA THR A 280 -7.57 -12.58 2.17
C THR A 280 -8.42 -11.32 2.29
N ILE A 281 -7.77 -10.15 2.22
CA ILE A 281 -8.36 -8.87 1.84
C ILE A 281 -7.49 -8.23 0.75
N THR A 282 -8.13 -7.69 -0.30
CA THR A 282 -7.46 -7.11 -1.48
C THR A 282 -7.94 -5.67 -1.67
N VAL A 283 -7.06 -4.69 -1.43
CA VAL A 283 -7.38 -3.25 -1.56
C VAL A 283 -6.71 -2.68 -2.82
N PRO A 284 -7.49 -2.19 -3.81
CA PRO A 284 -6.94 -1.46 -4.95
C PRO A 284 -6.44 -0.08 -4.57
N LEU A 285 -5.27 0.34 -5.07
CA LEU A 285 -4.65 1.60 -4.67
C LEU A 285 -5.46 2.84 -5.06
N PHE A 286 -6.19 2.79 -6.19
CA PHE A 286 -7.09 3.89 -6.59
C PHE A 286 -8.20 4.21 -5.56
N THR A 287 -8.48 3.30 -4.60
CA THR A 287 -9.45 3.54 -3.51
C THR A 287 -8.86 4.28 -2.30
N VAL A 288 -7.54 4.54 -2.30
CA VAL A 288 -6.80 5.09 -1.15
C VAL A 288 -6.13 6.41 -1.55
N ASP A 289 -6.80 7.52 -1.27
CA ASP A 289 -6.23 8.86 -1.42
C ASP A 289 -5.36 9.24 -0.20
N GLY A 290 -4.07 8.91 -0.28
CA GLY A 290 -3.10 9.21 0.76
C GLY A 290 -2.82 10.71 0.99
N GLU A 291 -3.13 11.59 0.02
CA GLU A 291 -2.97 13.04 0.21
C GLU A 291 -4.14 13.59 1.02
N SER A 292 -5.38 13.25 0.65
CA SER A 292 -6.58 13.65 1.40
C SER A 292 -6.58 13.12 2.84
N ILE A 293 -6.16 11.86 3.04
CA ILE A 293 -6.06 11.26 4.39
C ILE A 293 -4.99 11.98 5.23
N ALA A 294 -3.85 12.34 4.63
CA ALA A 294 -2.80 13.07 5.34
C ALA A 294 -3.24 14.48 5.73
N GLU A 295 -3.96 15.18 4.85
CA GLU A 295 -4.55 16.51 5.14
C GLU A 295 -5.57 16.43 6.29
N GLU A 296 -6.50 15.46 6.28
CA GLU A 296 -7.49 15.28 7.36
C GLU A 296 -6.84 14.97 8.72
N LEU A 297 -5.71 14.24 8.72
CA LEU A 297 -5.00 13.86 9.93
C LEU A 297 -3.96 14.89 10.41
N GLU A 298 -3.76 15.98 9.67
CA GLU A 298 -2.73 17.03 9.90
C GLU A 298 -1.28 16.49 9.88
N VAL A 299 -0.99 15.54 8.98
CA VAL A 299 0.34 14.89 8.81
C VAL A 299 0.78 14.91 7.34
N THR A 300 1.93 14.31 7.03
CA THR A 300 2.38 14.06 5.64
C THR A 300 2.15 12.62 5.21
N SER A 301 1.89 12.37 3.92
CA SER A 301 1.68 11.02 3.37
C SER A 301 2.80 10.01 3.75
N PRO A 302 4.11 10.34 3.75
CA PRO A 302 5.16 9.41 4.18
C PRO A 302 5.13 9.01 5.66
N GLU A 303 4.43 9.76 6.53
CA GLU A 303 4.23 9.43 7.95
C GLU A 303 3.03 8.50 8.17
N LEU A 304 2.21 8.27 7.13
CA LEU A 304 1.07 7.37 7.21
C LEU A 304 1.50 5.89 7.13
N GLN A 305 0.70 5.05 7.78
CA GLN A 305 0.69 3.61 7.65
C GLN A 305 -0.76 3.12 7.56
N MET A 306 -0.96 1.98 6.90
CA MET A 306 -2.24 1.30 6.81
C MET A 306 -2.13 -0.09 7.43
N THR A 307 -2.95 -0.37 8.44
CA THR A 307 -2.98 -1.66 9.14
C THR A 307 -4.19 -2.45 8.68
N PHE A 308 -3.94 -3.64 8.15
CA PHE A 308 -4.95 -4.59 7.71
C PHE A 308 -5.16 -5.64 8.80
N SER A 309 -6.41 -5.93 9.14
CA SER A 309 -6.76 -6.98 10.11
C SER A 309 -7.67 -8.05 9.52
N ILE A 310 -7.36 -9.31 9.79
CA ILE A 310 -8.20 -10.47 9.47
C ILE A 310 -8.24 -11.39 10.70
N ALA A 311 -9.42 -11.58 11.29
CA ALA A 311 -9.57 -12.42 12.48
C ALA A 311 -10.76 -13.37 12.40
N ARG A 312 -10.57 -14.63 12.82
CA ARG A 312 -11.68 -15.57 13.01
C ARG A 312 -12.49 -15.15 14.24
N ILE A 313 -13.80 -15.04 14.08
CA ILE A 313 -14.71 -14.62 15.16
C ILE A 313 -15.71 -15.72 15.50
N LYS A 314 -16.35 -15.61 16.67
CA LYS A 314 -17.45 -16.51 17.03
C LYS A 314 -18.65 -16.21 16.14
N ASN A 315 -19.08 -17.22 15.38
CA ASN A 315 -20.27 -17.13 14.55
C ASN A 315 -21.55 -16.96 15.41
N GLN A 316 -22.38 -15.99 15.05
CA GLN A 316 -23.65 -15.67 15.71
C GLN A 316 -24.87 -15.98 14.83
N VAL A 317 -24.67 -16.36 13.57
CA VAL A 317 -25.72 -16.61 12.57
C VAL A 317 -26.12 -18.09 12.60
N SER A 318 -27.42 -18.32 12.76
CA SER A 318 -27.99 -19.69 12.75
C SER A 318 -27.91 -20.31 11.35
N GLY A 319 -27.46 -21.56 11.25
CA GLY A 319 -27.36 -22.29 9.99
C GLY A 319 -26.10 -22.02 9.16
N ALA A 320 -25.13 -21.31 9.72
CA ALA A 320 -23.86 -21.01 9.05
C ALA A 320 -22.91 -22.22 8.94
N LEU A 321 -21.95 -22.13 8.02
CA LEU A 321 -20.98 -23.18 7.68
C LEU A 321 -19.76 -23.23 8.64
N ASP A 322 -20.00 -23.05 9.94
CA ASP A 322 -19.02 -23.04 11.06
C ASP A 322 -17.81 -22.09 10.90
N ILE A 323 -17.87 -21.12 10.01
CA ILE A 323 -16.86 -20.05 9.88
C ILE A 323 -17.52 -18.67 10.02
N ALA A 324 -16.85 -17.76 10.72
CA ALA A 324 -17.08 -16.34 10.62
C ALA A 324 -15.73 -15.63 10.76
N ALA A 325 -15.52 -14.57 10.00
CA ALA A 325 -14.30 -13.77 10.00
C ALA A 325 -14.67 -12.28 10.03
N THR A 326 -13.83 -11.46 10.63
CA THR A 326 -13.90 -10.00 10.51
C THR A 326 -12.73 -9.49 9.70
N TYR A 327 -12.96 -8.42 8.95
CA TYR A 327 -11.98 -7.71 8.17
C TYR A 327 -11.98 -6.26 8.62
N GLY A 328 -10.80 -5.66 8.74
CA GLY A 328 -10.66 -4.25 9.07
C GLY A 328 -9.47 -3.65 8.34
N VAL A 329 -9.57 -2.37 8.03
CA VAL A 329 -8.45 -1.54 7.60
C VAL A 329 -8.48 -0.28 8.46
N GLU A 330 -7.33 0.08 9.00
CA GLU A 330 -7.13 1.34 9.70
C GLU A 330 -5.98 2.10 9.02
N VAL A 331 -6.04 3.43 9.04
CA VAL A 331 -5.01 4.31 8.48
C VAL A 331 -4.65 5.40 9.48
N GLY A 332 -3.39 5.83 9.48
CA GLY A 332 -2.93 6.92 10.34
C GLY A 332 -1.45 6.82 10.65
N THR A 333 -1.06 7.22 11.86
CA THR A 333 0.33 7.10 12.35
C THR A 333 0.39 6.15 13.54
N GLU A 334 1.59 5.73 13.96
CA GLU A 334 1.79 4.89 15.16
C GLU A 334 1.05 5.40 16.42
N SER A 335 0.87 6.72 16.54
CA SER A 335 0.21 7.35 17.68
C SER A 335 -1.31 7.51 17.53
N LYS A 336 -1.84 7.40 16.31
CA LYS A 336 -3.25 7.67 15.97
C LYS A 336 -3.64 6.95 14.68
N MET A 337 -4.23 5.77 14.81
CA MET A 337 -4.92 5.05 13.74
C MET A 337 -6.42 5.40 13.75
N VAL A 338 -7.05 5.46 12.58
CA VAL A 338 -8.50 5.62 12.40
C VAL A 338 -9.07 4.57 11.43
N PRO A 339 -10.30 4.08 11.62
CA PRO A 339 -10.90 3.10 10.70
C PRO A 339 -11.10 3.66 9.29
N PHE A 340 -10.60 2.93 8.28
CA PHE A 340 -10.79 3.22 6.87
C PHE A 340 -11.87 2.27 6.31
N ALA A 341 -13.13 2.70 6.39
CA ALA A 341 -14.30 1.84 6.16
C ALA A 341 -15.07 2.12 4.85
N ASN A 342 -14.78 3.23 4.15
CA ASN A 342 -15.49 3.61 2.93
C ASN A 342 -14.51 3.77 1.76
N PHE A 343 -14.48 2.77 0.89
CA PHE A 343 -13.61 2.71 -0.29
C PHE A 343 -14.27 3.30 -1.55
N GLY A 344 -15.56 3.68 -1.49
CA GLY A 344 -16.37 4.00 -2.68
C GLY A 344 -16.57 2.82 -3.67
N TYR A 345 -15.98 1.66 -3.37
CA TYR A 345 -15.79 0.53 -4.26
C TYR A 345 -15.98 -0.81 -3.50
N PRO A 346 -16.46 -1.90 -4.11
CA PRO A 346 -16.52 -3.22 -3.47
C PRO A 346 -15.12 -3.78 -3.22
N ILE A 347 -14.75 -3.99 -1.96
CA ILE A 347 -13.47 -4.61 -1.60
C ILE A 347 -13.59 -6.13 -1.62
N GLU A 348 -12.69 -6.75 -2.38
CA GLU A 348 -12.53 -8.20 -2.47
C GLU A 348 -11.93 -8.75 -1.18
N ARG A 349 -12.50 -9.85 -0.72
CA ARG A 349 -11.97 -10.65 0.39
C ARG A 349 -12.27 -12.12 0.15
N THR A 350 -11.48 -13.00 0.74
CA THR A 350 -11.80 -14.44 0.78
C THR A 350 -11.99 -14.95 2.21
N ILE A 351 -12.88 -15.92 2.39
CA ILE A 351 -12.97 -16.76 3.59
C ILE A 351 -12.60 -18.20 3.21
N GLN A 352 -11.72 -18.82 4.01
CA GLN A 352 -11.48 -20.27 3.98
C GLN A 352 -12.32 -20.97 5.06
N THR A 353 -12.94 -22.10 4.71
CA THR A 353 -13.74 -22.92 5.65
C THR A 353 -13.35 -24.39 5.66
N PRO A 354 -13.32 -25.06 6.83
CA PRO A 354 -13.07 -26.51 6.89
C PRO A 354 -14.25 -27.36 6.37
N LYS A 355 -15.36 -26.75 5.94
CA LYS A 355 -16.52 -27.45 5.35
C LYS A 355 -16.50 -27.36 3.84
N ALA A 356 -16.72 -28.50 3.18
CA ALA A 356 -16.91 -28.54 1.73
C ALA A 356 -18.05 -27.62 1.28
N LEU A 357 -17.74 -26.77 0.31
CA LEU A 357 -18.65 -25.79 -0.27
C LEU A 357 -19.50 -26.37 -1.41
N ASP A 358 -20.63 -25.71 -1.69
CA ASP A 358 -21.46 -25.97 -2.86
C ASP A 358 -21.71 -24.65 -3.61
N ALA A 359 -21.12 -24.52 -4.80
CA ALA A 359 -21.23 -23.33 -5.65
C ALA A 359 -22.68 -22.99 -6.07
N ALA A 360 -23.63 -23.93 -5.97
CA ALA A 360 -25.04 -23.68 -6.27
C ALA A 360 -25.81 -23.05 -5.09
N THR A 361 -25.35 -23.23 -3.84
CA THR A 361 -26.11 -22.86 -2.63
C THR A 361 -25.33 -22.06 -1.58
N THR A 362 -24.00 -21.92 -1.71
CA THR A 362 -23.19 -21.15 -0.77
C THR A 362 -23.47 -19.65 -0.96
N VAL A 363 -23.73 -18.95 0.15
CA VAL A 363 -23.94 -17.50 0.19
C VAL A 363 -23.11 -16.89 1.30
N GLY A 364 -22.29 -15.91 0.95
CA GLY A 364 -21.64 -15.01 1.89
C GLY A 364 -22.64 -13.99 2.43
N LEU A 365 -22.59 -13.77 3.73
CA LEU A 365 -23.37 -12.76 4.43
C LEU A 365 -22.42 -11.78 5.12
N HIS A 366 -22.67 -10.49 4.92
CA HIS A 366 -22.25 -9.45 5.85
C HIS A 366 -23.10 -9.55 7.12
N VAL A 367 -22.49 -9.34 8.29
CA VAL A 367 -23.12 -9.43 9.62
C VAL A 367 -22.92 -8.11 10.36
N PHE A 368 -23.99 -7.35 10.53
CA PHE A 368 -23.97 -6.05 11.19
C PHE A 368 -23.83 -6.15 12.72
N PRO A 369 -23.42 -5.07 13.42
CA PRO A 369 -23.29 -5.07 14.88
C PRO A 369 -24.61 -5.32 15.63
N ASP A 370 -25.76 -5.07 15.00
CA ASP A 370 -27.09 -5.38 15.53
C ASP A 370 -27.53 -6.85 15.33
N GLY A 371 -26.70 -7.65 14.64
CA GLY A 371 -26.96 -9.05 14.32
C GLY A 371 -27.83 -9.26 13.07
N THR A 372 -28.24 -8.21 12.37
CA THR A 372 -28.86 -8.34 11.05
C THR A 372 -27.81 -8.74 10.01
N THR A 373 -28.28 -9.28 8.88
CA THR A 373 -27.38 -9.78 7.82
C THR A 373 -27.85 -9.33 6.44
N LYS A 374 -26.88 -9.14 5.53
CA LYS A 374 -27.11 -8.84 4.11
C LYS A 374 -26.27 -9.78 3.27
N ALA A 375 -26.88 -10.42 2.27
CA ALA A 375 -26.12 -11.23 1.33
C ALA A 375 -25.18 -10.35 0.50
N VAL A 376 -23.98 -10.86 0.25
CA VAL A 376 -22.96 -10.21 -0.58
C VAL A 376 -22.71 -11.03 -1.84
N PRO A 377 -22.20 -10.43 -2.93
CA PRO A 377 -21.57 -11.16 -4.03
C PRO A 377 -20.71 -12.31 -3.51
N THR A 378 -20.91 -13.49 -4.08
CA THR A 378 -20.37 -14.74 -3.54
C THR A 378 -19.98 -15.67 -4.69
N TYR A 379 -18.67 -15.91 -4.79
CA TYR A 379 -18.08 -16.84 -5.73
C TYR A 379 -17.27 -17.89 -4.98
N VAL A 380 -17.70 -19.14 -5.07
CA VAL A 380 -16.95 -20.30 -4.58
C VAL A 380 -15.80 -20.54 -5.55
N VAL A 381 -14.56 -20.35 -5.07
CA VAL A 381 -13.34 -20.48 -5.89
C VAL A 381 -12.97 -21.96 -6.04
N ASP A 382 -13.08 -22.72 -4.94
CA ASP A 382 -12.77 -24.15 -4.88
C ASP A 382 -13.63 -24.85 -3.80
N ASN A 383 -13.12 -25.93 -3.19
CA ASN A 383 -13.89 -26.70 -2.21
C ASN A 383 -13.98 -26.06 -0.82
N ASP A 384 -13.10 -25.11 -0.47
CA ASP A 384 -13.02 -24.50 0.86
C ASP A 384 -12.91 -22.96 0.87
N THR A 385 -12.60 -22.34 -0.29
CA THR A 385 -12.43 -20.90 -0.42
C THR A 385 -13.61 -20.20 -1.09
N VAL A 386 -14.16 -19.17 -0.44
CA VAL A 386 -15.19 -18.26 -0.98
C VAL A 386 -14.61 -16.86 -1.17
N LYS A 387 -14.68 -16.32 -2.39
CA LYS A 387 -14.51 -14.89 -2.71
C LYS A 387 -15.82 -14.13 -2.46
N MET A 388 -15.72 -12.96 -1.84
CA MET A 388 -16.82 -12.02 -1.65
C MET A 388 -16.38 -10.59 -1.97
N ASN A 389 -17.26 -9.81 -2.59
CA ASN A 389 -17.04 -8.40 -2.95
C ASN A 389 -18.11 -7.53 -2.29
N PHE A 390 -17.72 -6.59 -1.43
CA PHE A 390 -18.67 -5.71 -0.72
C PHE A 390 -17.98 -4.42 -0.25
N SER A 391 -18.71 -3.30 -0.17
CA SER A 391 -18.08 -2.00 0.13
C SER A 391 -17.66 -1.79 1.59
N GLU A 392 -18.26 -2.51 2.55
CA GLU A 392 -17.92 -2.36 3.99
C GLU A 392 -16.96 -3.43 4.49
N LEU A 393 -16.18 -3.09 5.52
CA LEU A 393 -15.30 -3.98 6.26
C LEU A 393 -15.87 -4.23 7.67
N GLU A 394 -16.65 -5.29 7.80
CA GLU A 394 -17.09 -5.83 9.10
C GLU A 394 -17.04 -7.39 9.10
N ALA A 395 -17.84 -8.00 9.97
CA ALA A 395 -17.99 -9.44 10.11
C ALA A 395 -18.70 -10.09 8.91
N HIS A 396 -18.18 -11.23 8.49
CA HIS A 396 -18.71 -12.05 7.40
C HIS A 396 -18.85 -13.51 7.82
N THR A 397 -19.83 -14.21 7.24
CA THR A 397 -20.08 -15.64 7.44
C THR A 397 -20.60 -16.27 6.16
N LEU A 398 -20.53 -17.60 6.08
CA LEU A 398 -21.10 -18.38 4.98
C LEU A 398 -22.33 -19.16 5.44
N ILE A 399 -23.39 -19.22 4.62
CA ILE A 399 -24.55 -20.09 4.80
C ILE A 399 -24.76 -20.96 3.55
N SER A 400 -25.59 -22.01 3.67
CA SER A 400 -26.19 -22.68 2.51
C SER A 400 -27.66 -22.28 2.39
N TYR A 401 -28.03 -21.69 1.25
CA TYR A 401 -29.38 -21.23 0.95
C TYR A 401 -29.78 -21.60 -0.48
N SER A 402 -31.05 -21.91 -0.67
CA SER A 402 -31.62 -22.16 -1.99
C SER A 402 -33.04 -21.65 -2.06
N LYS A 403 -33.37 -20.95 -3.16
CA LYS A 403 -34.69 -20.40 -3.42
C LYS A 403 -35.14 -20.74 -4.83
N THR A 404 -36.37 -21.26 -4.94
CA THR A 404 -37.07 -21.43 -6.21
C THR A 404 -38.50 -20.90 -6.08
N PHE A 405 -39.17 -20.67 -7.21
CA PHE A 405 -40.54 -20.13 -7.21
C PHE A 405 -41.53 -21.07 -7.89
N ALA A 406 -42.72 -21.20 -7.30
CA ALA A 406 -43.73 -22.17 -7.72
C ALA A 406 -44.39 -21.79 -9.06
N ASP A 407 -44.43 -20.50 -9.42
CA ASP A 407 -44.90 -20.05 -10.72
C ASP A 407 -43.89 -20.38 -11.83
N VAL A 408 -42.60 -20.10 -11.61
CA VAL A 408 -41.50 -20.44 -12.52
C VAL A 408 -41.43 -21.96 -12.76
N ASN A 409 -41.48 -22.75 -11.69
CA ASN A 409 -41.47 -24.22 -11.75
C ASN A 409 -42.66 -24.83 -12.52
N LYS A 410 -43.80 -24.12 -12.64
CA LYS A 410 -44.99 -24.58 -13.38
C LYS A 410 -44.93 -24.26 -14.87
N ILE A 411 -44.13 -23.30 -15.30
CA ILE A 411 -44.01 -22.93 -16.72
C ILE A 411 -43.25 -24.03 -17.48
N ASP A 412 -43.83 -24.49 -18.58
CA ASP A 412 -43.29 -25.56 -19.45
C ASP A 412 -42.80 -26.80 -18.68
N ALA A 413 -43.58 -27.23 -17.67
CA ALA A 413 -43.25 -28.35 -16.78
C ALA A 413 -41.83 -28.26 -16.17
N GLY A 414 -41.40 -27.04 -15.80
CA GLY A 414 -40.11 -26.76 -15.17
C GLY A 414 -38.97 -26.50 -16.17
N LYS A 415 -39.25 -26.40 -17.48
CA LYS A 415 -38.26 -26.13 -18.54
C LYS A 415 -38.21 -24.68 -19.00
N TYR A 416 -38.77 -23.76 -18.21
CA TYR A 416 -38.73 -22.33 -18.52
C TYR A 416 -37.29 -21.83 -18.66
N TRP A 417 -36.98 -21.20 -19.80
CA TRP A 417 -35.63 -20.72 -20.13
C TRP A 417 -35.01 -19.79 -19.08
N GLY A 418 -35.85 -19.04 -18.35
CA GLY A 418 -35.41 -18.10 -17.33
C GLY A 418 -35.13 -18.74 -15.96
N LYS A 419 -35.50 -20.01 -15.77
CA LYS A 419 -35.55 -20.67 -14.46
C LYS A 419 -34.20 -20.66 -13.75
N GLU A 420 -33.14 -21.09 -14.44
CA GLU A 420 -31.80 -21.20 -13.86
C GLU A 420 -31.29 -19.84 -13.36
N TYR A 421 -31.36 -18.81 -14.20
CA TYR A 421 -30.96 -17.45 -13.84
C TYR A 421 -31.74 -16.89 -12.65
N ILE A 422 -33.06 -17.13 -12.61
CA ILE A 422 -33.93 -16.69 -11.51
C ILE A 422 -33.58 -17.42 -10.21
N ASP A 423 -33.47 -18.75 -10.25
CA ASP A 423 -33.22 -19.57 -9.06
C ASP A 423 -31.79 -19.35 -8.52
N LYS A 424 -30.76 -19.22 -9.39
CA LYS A 424 -29.38 -18.93 -8.96
C LYS A 424 -29.25 -17.54 -8.32
N LEU A 425 -29.86 -16.50 -8.89
CA LEU A 425 -29.85 -15.16 -8.30
C LEU A 425 -30.70 -15.06 -7.02
N ALA A 426 -31.82 -15.78 -6.94
CA ALA A 426 -32.66 -15.80 -5.75
C ALA A 426 -32.03 -16.61 -4.60
N SER A 427 -31.31 -17.68 -4.93
CA SER A 427 -30.51 -18.46 -3.98
C SER A 427 -29.31 -17.68 -3.46
N ARG A 428 -28.94 -16.55 -4.08
CA ARG A 428 -27.96 -15.57 -3.56
C ARG A 428 -28.61 -14.31 -2.98
N MET A 429 -29.93 -14.30 -2.82
CA MET A 429 -30.75 -13.18 -2.32
C MET A 429 -30.64 -11.87 -3.13
N ILE A 430 -30.06 -11.91 -4.33
CA ILE A 430 -29.91 -10.75 -5.23
C ILE A 430 -31.28 -10.33 -5.77
N VAL A 431 -32.10 -11.31 -6.18
CA VAL A 431 -33.49 -11.08 -6.63
C VAL A 431 -34.50 -11.71 -5.68
N SER A 432 -35.64 -11.04 -5.48
CA SER A 432 -36.75 -11.51 -4.64
C SER A 432 -38.02 -11.68 -5.45
N GLY A 433 -38.93 -12.56 -5.01
CA GLY A 433 -40.24 -12.73 -5.63
C GLY A 433 -41.19 -11.54 -5.39
N LYS A 434 -42.28 -11.46 -6.15
CA LYS A 434 -43.42 -10.56 -5.85
C LYS A 434 -44.22 -11.06 -4.64
N THR A 435 -44.17 -12.37 -4.39
CA THR A 435 -44.56 -13.02 -3.13
C THR A 435 -43.54 -14.11 -2.81
N GLU A 436 -43.66 -14.75 -1.64
CA GLU A 436 -42.78 -15.85 -1.23
C GLU A 436 -42.69 -16.97 -2.28
N ASP A 437 -43.82 -17.32 -2.94
CA ASP A 437 -43.89 -18.43 -3.90
C ASP A 437 -43.93 -17.99 -5.38
N SER A 438 -43.96 -16.69 -5.68
CA SER A 438 -44.20 -16.16 -7.04
C SER A 438 -43.15 -15.15 -7.47
N PHE A 439 -42.40 -15.45 -8.53
CA PHE A 439 -41.43 -14.52 -9.11
C PHE A 439 -42.03 -13.53 -10.12
N SER A 440 -43.10 -13.94 -10.80
CA SER A 440 -43.75 -13.22 -11.91
C SER A 440 -42.79 -12.94 -13.08
N PRO A 441 -42.19 -13.98 -13.71
CA PRO A 441 -41.09 -13.83 -14.68
C PRO A 441 -41.43 -12.98 -15.90
N SER A 442 -42.68 -13.05 -16.39
CA SER A 442 -43.13 -12.35 -17.58
C SER A 442 -43.63 -10.91 -17.31
N THR A 443 -43.65 -10.43 -16.06
CA THR A 443 -44.05 -9.03 -15.80
C THR A 443 -42.88 -8.10 -16.06
N THR A 444 -43.19 -6.90 -16.54
CA THR A 444 -42.25 -5.78 -16.65
C THR A 444 -41.58 -5.50 -15.30
N ILE A 445 -40.28 -5.20 -15.33
CA ILE A 445 -39.49 -4.73 -14.18
C ILE A 445 -39.36 -3.21 -14.23
N THR A 446 -39.31 -2.54 -13.07
CA THR A 446 -39.13 -1.08 -13.01
C THR A 446 -37.66 -0.67 -12.99
N ARG A 447 -37.37 0.60 -13.28
CA ARG A 447 -36.03 1.20 -13.16
C ARG A 447 -35.45 1.04 -11.76
N GLY A 448 -36.26 1.28 -10.72
CA GLY A 448 -35.88 1.08 -9.32
C GLY A 448 -35.65 -0.39 -8.97
N GLU A 449 -36.53 -1.30 -9.42
CA GLU A 449 -36.30 -2.75 -9.22
C GLU A 449 -34.99 -3.21 -9.89
N PHE A 450 -34.64 -2.70 -11.07
CA PHE A 450 -33.41 -3.09 -11.75
C PHE A 450 -32.16 -2.48 -11.10
N ALA A 451 -32.21 -1.21 -10.68
CA ALA A 451 -31.15 -0.57 -9.90
C ALA A 451 -30.88 -1.35 -8.59
N ALA A 452 -31.93 -1.70 -7.87
CA ALA A 452 -31.81 -2.41 -6.59
C ALA A 452 -31.10 -3.76 -6.71
N ILE A 453 -31.46 -4.57 -7.71
CA ILE A 453 -30.84 -5.89 -7.91
C ILE A 453 -29.41 -5.77 -8.47
N LEU A 454 -29.08 -4.70 -9.20
CA LEU A 454 -27.71 -4.39 -9.60
C LEU A 454 -26.83 -4.05 -8.40
N SER A 455 -27.26 -3.13 -7.55
CA SER A 455 -26.50 -2.75 -6.34
C SER A 455 -26.27 -3.93 -5.41
N ARG A 456 -27.28 -4.79 -5.19
CA ARG A 456 -27.09 -6.04 -4.43
C ARG A 456 -26.15 -7.01 -5.14
N GLY A 457 -26.31 -7.15 -6.45
CA GLY A 457 -25.47 -8.02 -7.28
C GLY A 457 -24.00 -7.61 -7.32
N LEU A 458 -23.71 -6.33 -7.11
CA LEU A 458 -22.37 -5.74 -7.08
C LEU A 458 -21.84 -5.47 -5.66
N GLY A 459 -22.62 -5.79 -4.61
CA GLY A 459 -22.19 -5.59 -3.23
C GLY A 459 -22.11 -4.12 -2.79
N LEU A 460 -22.85 -3.23 -3.47
CA LEU A 460 -22.84 -1.80 -3.17
C LEU A 460 -23.66 -1.46 -1.92
N ARG A 461 -23.25 -0.37 -1.29
CA ARG A 461 -23.94 0.32 -0.21
C ARG A 461 -23.70 1.83 -0.35
N PRO A 462 -24.66 2.70 -0.03
CA PRO A 462 -24.38 4.13 -0.03
C PRO A 462 -23.39 4.50 1.08
N ALA A 463 -22.53 5.46 0.80
CA ALA A 463 -21.60 6.07 1.76
C ALA A 463 -22.35 6.73 2.94
N ASP A 464 -23.50 7.35 2.66
CA ASP A 464 -24.41 7.88 3.66
C ASP A 464 -25.88 7.66 3.28
N PHE A 465 -26.69 7.18 4.22
CA PHE A 465 -28.14 7.03 4.08
C PHE A 465 -28.91 8.36 4.30
N HIS A 466 -28.23 9.41 4.77
CA HIS A 466 -28.82 10.64 5.29
C HIS A 466 -28.20 11.94 4.74
N GLY A 467 -27.22 11.84 3.83
CA GLY A 467 -26.46 12.96 3.27
C GLY A 467 -26.97 13.47 1.90
N GLU A 468 -26.10 14.16 1.16
CA GLU A 468 -26.45 14.77 -0.14
C GLU A 468 -26.97 13.75 -1.17
N THR A 469 -26.44 12.52 -1.15
CA THR A 469 -26.91 11.39 -1.99
C THR A 469 -28.40 11.10 -1.77
N ALA A 470 -28.87 11.13 -0.52
CA ALA A 470 -30.28 10.90 -0.20
C ALA A 470 -31.19 12.03 -0.73
N ALA A 471 -30.62 13.22 -0.99
CA ALA A 471 -31.30 14.36 -1.58
C ALA A 471 -31.24 14.41 -3.13
N ALA A 472 -30.49 13.52 -3.79
CA ALA A 472 -30.28 13.54 -5.24
C ALA A 472 -31.57 13.35 -6.07
N PHE A 473 -32.56 12.62 -5.54
CA PHE A 473 -33.83 12.34 -6.21
C PHE A 473 -35.03 12.62 -5.31
N THR A 474 -35.90 13.54 -5.75
CA THR A 474 -37.11 13.97 -5.03
C THR A 474 -38.23 12.91 -4.99
N ASP A 475 -38.10 11.83 -5.77
CA ASP A 475 -39.07 10.74 -5.90
C ASP A 475 -38.56 9.40 -5.35
N VAL A 476 -37.42 9.38 -4.65
CA VAL A 476 -36.82 8.19 -4.01
C VAL A 476 -36.77 8.39 -2.49
N SER A 477 -37.07 7.33 -1.72
CA SER A 477 -36.89 7.33 -0.25
C SER A 477 -36.68 5.91 0.28
N LEU A 478 -36.20 5.78 1.52
CA LEU A 478 -35.98 4.48 2.18
C LEU A 478 -37.28 3.75 2.56
N ASP A 479 -38.43 4.43 2.58
CA ASP A 479 -39.74 3.79 2.76
C ASP A 479 -40.16 2.94 1.53
N GLN A 480 -39.52 3.16 0.39
CA GLN A 480 -39.82 2.45 -0.86
C GLN A 480 -39.16 1.09 -0.84
N ALA A 481 -39.94 0.02 -1.09
CA ALA A 481 -39.42 -1.35 -1.12
C ALA A 481 -38.30 -1.62 -2.15
N VAL A 482 -38.10 -0.71 -3.13
CA VAL A 482 -37.03 -0.75 -4.13
C VAL A 482 -35.75 -0.01 -3.71
N ASN A 483 -35.74 0.65 -2.55
CA ASN A 483 -34.60 1.41 -2.02
C ASN A 483 -34.48 1.29 -0.49
N ARG A 484 -35.10 0.26 0.11
CA ARG A 484 -35.19 0.13 1.56
C ARG A 484 -33.83 0.01 2.23
N ASP A 485 -32.88 -0.61 1.52
CA ASP A 485 -31.53 -0.87 2.00
C ASP A 485 -30.53 0.07 1.26
N GLY A 486 -31.02 1.23 0.78
CA GLY A 486 -30.26 2.31 0.14
C GLY A 486 -29.79 2.04 -1.29
N GLU A 487 -30.34 1.05 -1.97
CA GLU A 487 -29.73 0.49 -3.19
C GLU A 487 -29.72 1.43 -4.40
N ILE A 488 -30.74 2.30 -4.55
CA ILE A 488 -30.78 3.31 -5.61
C ILE A 488 -29.74 4.40 -5.34
N TYR A 489 -29.54 4.77 -4.07
CA TYR A 489 -28.49 5.72 -3.68
C TYR A 489 -27.10 5.14 -3.95
N ALA A 490 -26.84 3.88 -3.59
CA ALA A 490 -25.58 3.20 -3.89
C ALA A 490 -25.26 3.14 -5.40
N ALA A 491 -26.26 2.84 -6.25
CA ALA A 491 -26.08 2.85 -7.70
C ALA A 491 -25.85 4.27 -8.28
N PHE A 492 -26.29 5.31 -7.57
CA PHE A 492 -26.09 6.69 -8.00
C PHE A 492 -24.68 7.19 -7.66
N GLU A 493 -24.19 6.91 -6.44
CA GLU A 493 -22.80 7.19 -6.03
C GLU A 493 -21.80 6.46 -6.93
N ALA A 494 -22.05 5.18 -7.23
CA ALA A 494 -21.27 4.39 -8.19
C ALA A 494 -21.40 4.85 -9.66
N GLY A 495 -22.14 5.93 -9.96
CA GLY A 495 -22.34 6.46 -11.32
C GLY A 495 -23.18 5.57 -12.27
N ILE A 496 -23.63 4.40 -11.81
CA ILE A 496 -24.38 3.40 -12.59
C ILE A 496 -25.71 3.97 -13.08
N ILE A 497 -26.44 4.69 -12.22
CA ILE A 497 -27.71 5.34 -12.59
C ILE A 497 -27.60 6.86 -12.70
N SER A 498 -28.54 7.43 -13.43
CA SER A 498 -28.77 8.87 -13.47
C SER A 498 -30.26 9.17 -13.60
N GLY A 499 -30.70 10.28 -13.00
CA GLY A 499 -32.07 10.76 -13.11
C GLY A 499 -32.43 11.32 -14.49
N TYR A 500 -33.66 11.80 -14.64
CA TYR A 500 -34.17 12.40 -15.88
C TYR A 500 -33.72 13.86 -16.11
N GLY A 501 -33.01 14.45 -15.14
CA GLY A 501 -32.53 15.84 -15.20
C GLY A 501 -33.49 16.87 -14.61
N ASP A 502 -34.66 16.45 -14.10
CA ASP A 502 -35.67 17.27 -13.41
C ASP A 502 -35.67 17.06 -11.88
N GLY A 503 -34.62 16.43 -11.33
CA GLY A 503 -34.54 16.04 -9.91
C GLY A 503 -35.28 14.74 -9.56
N LYS A 504 -35.57 13.88 -10.55
CA LYS A 504 -36.22 12.57 -10.35
C LYS A 504 -35.48 11.42 -11.01
N PHE A 505 -35.70 10.22 -10.50
CA PHE A 505 -35.17 8.96 -11.05
C PHE A 505 -36.21 8.09 -11.77
N GLY A 506 -37.49 8.18 -11.38
CA GLY A 506 -38.56 7.31 -11.88
C GLY A 506 -38.48 5.87 -11.37
N PRO A 507 -38.39 5.60 -10.05
CA PRO A 507 -38.15 4.26 -9.53
C PRO A 507 -39.25 3.23 -9.88
N TYR A 508 -40.46 3.70 -10.19
CA TYR A 508 -41.61 2.86 -10.58
C TYR A 508 -41.88 2.81 -12.09
N ASP A 509 -41.14 3.57 -12.89
CA ASP A 509 -41.27 3.54 -14.34
C ASP A 509 -40.71 2.23 -14.90
N ALA A 510 -41.36 1.71 -15.93
CA ALA A 510 -40.91 0.50 -16.62
C ALA A 510 -39.56 0.73 -17.30
N ILE A 511 -38.58 -0.13 -17.06
CA ILE A 511 -37.27 0.02 -17.69
C ILE A 511 -37.28 -0.49 -19.13
N THR A 512 -36.78 0.33 -20.06
CA THR A 512 -36.55 -0.06 -21.46
C THR A 512 -35.24 -0.83 -21.61
N ARG A 513 -35.13 -1.63 -22.67
CA ARG A 513 -33.88 -2.34 -23.02
C ARG A 513 -32.69 -1.40 -23.27
N ASN A 514 -32.92 -0.18 -23.74
CA ASN A 514 -31.88 0.85 -23.83
C ASN A 514 -31.35 1.28 -22.45
N GLU A 515 -32.23 1.55 -21.51
CA GLU A 515 -31.84 2.02 -20.16
C GLU A 515 -31.11 0.92 -19.40
N ALA A 516 -31.57 -0.33 -19.50
CA ALA A 516 -30.89 -1.48 -18.93
C ALA A 516 -29.47 -1.65 -19.49
N ALA A 517 -29.27 -1.43 -20.81
CA ALA A 517 -27.95 -1.48 -21.43
C ALA A 517 -27.01 -0.36 -20.93
N ILE A 518 -27.54 0.85 -20.71
CA ILE A 518 -26.77 1.97 -20.14
C ILE A 518 -26.32 1.65 -18.71
N MET A 519 -27.23 1.13 -17.88
CA MET A 519 -26.92 0.76 -16.50
C MET A 519 -25.89 -0.38 -16.42
N ILE A 520 -26.03 -1.43 -17.24
CA ILE A 520 -25.04 -2.52 -17.26
C ILE A 520 -23.68 -2.03 -17.76
N SER A 521 -23.62 -1.23 -18.83
CA SER A 521 -22.33 -0.71 -19.32
C SER A 521 -21.64 0.16 -18.27
N ARG A 522 -22.38 1.01 -17.55
CA ARG A 522 -21.80 1.82 -16.46
C ARG A 522 -21.39 0.98 -15.25
N ALA A 523 -22.07 -0.14 -14.99
CA ALA A 523 -21.65 -1.10 -13.98
C ALA A 523 -20.35 -1.82 -14.37
N MET A 524 -20.15 -2.10 -15.66
CA MET A 524 -18.86 -2.59 -16.17
C MET A 524 -17.78 -1.51 -16.02
N ASP A 525 -18.06 -0.28 -16.46
CA ASP A 525 -17.14 0.86 -16.35
C ASP A 525 -16.76 1.15 -14.88
N PHE A 526 -17.70 0.99 -13.93
CA PHE A 526 -17.46 1.16 -12.49
C PHE A 526 -16.60 0.05 -11.89
N ILE A 527 -16.80 -1.21 -12.29
CA ILE A 527 -16.05 -2.36 -11.78
C ILE A 527 -14.65 -2.49 -12.42
N GLY A 528 -14.39 -1.84 -13.56
CA GLY A 528 -13.05 -1.76 -14.16
C GLY A 528 -12.49 -3.07 -14.76
N GLU A 529 -13.23 -4.18 -14.66
CA GLU A 529 -12.80 -5.50 -15.12
C GLU A 529 -12.63 -5.62 -16.64
N ASP A 530 -11.61 -6.37 -17.04
CA ASP A 530 -11.19 -6.53 -18.44
C ASP A 530 -12.12 -7.52 -19.19
N VAL A 531 -13.31 -7.04 -19.55
CA VAL A 531 -14.35 -7.87 -20.18
C VAL A 531 -14.03 -8.22 -21.63
N ASP A 532 -14.04 -9.51 -21.96
CA ASP A 532 -13.83 -10.05 -23.30
C ASP A 532 -14.85 -9.51 -24.33
N MET A 533 -14.39 -8.57 -25.18
CA MET A 533 -15.22 -7.92 -26.20
C MET A 533 -15.21 -8.68 -27.53
N ASP A 534 -16.34 -9.27 -27.92
CA ASP A 534 -16.50 -9.87 -29.25
C ASP A 534 -16.53 -8.81 -30.36
N GLY A 535 -15.37 -8.49 -30.90
CA GLY A 535 -15.19 -7.52 -31.99
C GLY A 535 -15.90 -7.87 -33.31
N SER A 536 -16.47 -9.08 -33.46
CA SER A 536 -17.30 -9.43 -34.62
C SER A 536 -18.72 -8.87 -34.51
N LYS A 537 -19.20 -8.61 -33.29
CA LYS A 537 -20.50 -8.00 -33.02
C LYS A 537 -20.45 -6.48 -33.25
N ASN A 538 -21.48 -5.95 -33.89
CA ASN A 538 -21.61 -4.52 -34.12
C ASN A 538 -23.08 -4.10 -34.06
N VAL A 539 -23.42 -3.20 -33.14
CA VAL A 539 -24.81 -2.76 -32.91
C VAL A 539 -25.46 -2.14 -34.17
N SER A 540 -24.68 -1.62 -35.12
CA SER A 540 -25.21 -1.03 -36.36
C SER A 540 -25.80 -2.05 -37.34
N GLN A 541 -25.56 -3.34 -37.12
CA GLN A 541 -26.13 -4.44 -37.91
C GLN A 541 -27.62 -4.70 -37.59
N PHE A 542 -28.14 -4.23 -36.45
CA PHE A 542 -29.55 -4.40 -36.09
C PHE A 542 -30.47 -3.59 -37.03
N ALA A 543 -31.54 -4.23 -37.51
CA ALA A 543 -32.51 -3.64 -38.42
C ALA A 543 -33.22 -2.39 -37.86
N ASP A 544 -33.26 -2.26 -36.53
CA ASP A 544 -33.86 -1.16 -35.78
C ASP A 544 -32.82 -0.24 -35.11
N TYR A 545 -31.52 -0.35 -35.45
CA TYR A 545 -30.43 0.49 -34.92
C TYR A 545 -30.73 2.00 -34.90
N ARG A 546 -31.50 2.50 -35.89
CA ARG A 546 -31.92 3.91 -35.95
C ARG A 546 -32.79 4.37 -34.78
N TYR A 547 -33.42 3.44 -34.05
CA TYR A 547 -34.23 3.71 -32.85
C TYR A 547 -33.44 3.59 -31.54
N ILE A 548 -32.18 3.15 -31.60
CA ILE A 548 -31.22 3.29 -30.50
C ILE A 548 -30.76 4.76 -30.49
N SER A 549 -31.01 5.46 -29.38
CA SER A 549 -30.70 6.88 -29.24
C SER A 549 -29.19 7.11 -29.42
N LYS A 550 -28.79 8.29 -29.91
CA LYS A 550 -27.36 8.57 -30.15
C LYS A 550 -26.50 8.36 -28.89
N GLN A 551 -27.04 8.73 -27.73
CA GLN A 551 -26.42 8.57 -26.41
C GLN A 551 -26.36 7.10 -25.96
N ALA A 552 -27.37 6.28 -26.24
CA ALA A 552 -27.39 4.87 -25.83
C ALA A 552 -26.44 3.99 -26.66
N ARG A 553 -26.12 4.38 -27.91
CA ARG A 553 -25.31 3.57 -28.84
C ARG A 553 -23.98 3.03 -28.31
N PRO A 554 -23.09 3.83 -27.67
CA PRO A 554 -21.84 3.29 -27.12
C PRO A 554 -22.12 2.20 -26.09
N TYR A 555 -22.93 2.49 -25.07
CA TYR A 555 -23.29 1.54 -24.02
C TYR A 555 -23.96 0.25 -24.56
N VAL A 556 -24.86 0.38 -25.54
CA VAL A 556 -25.50 -0.78 -26.18
C VAL A 556 -24.50 -1.61 -27.00
N ASP A 557 -23.52 -0.98 -27.64
CA ASP A 557 -22.46 -1.69 -28.36
C ASP A 557 -21.53 -2.45 -27.39
N THR A 558 -21.15 -1.82 -26.27
CA THR A 558 -20.37 -2.45 -25.17
C THR A 558 -21.06 -3.71 -24.65
N VAL A 559 -22.30 -3.61 -24.15
CA VAL A 559 -23.00 -4.78 -23.56
C VAL A 559 -23.40 -5.84 -24.59
N TYR A 560 -23.47 -5.47 -25.88
CA TYR A 560 -23.68 -6.44 -26.96
C TYR A 560 -22.40 -7.21 -27.28
N LYS A 561 -21.25 -6.52 -27.35
CA LYS A 561 -19.92 -7.12 -27.54
C LYS A 561 -19.58 -8.09 -26.42
N ALA A 562 -19.69 -7.63 -25.16
CA ALA A 562 -19.57 -8.46 -23.95
C ALA A 562 -20.58 -9.62 -23.89
N GLY A 563 -21.66 -9.57 -24.67
CA GLY A 563 -22.63 -10.67 -24.79
C GLY A 563 -23.70 -10.74 -23.71
N TYR A 564 -23.65 -9.86 -22.70
CA TYR A 564 -24.65 -9.79 -21.63
C TYR A 564 -26.06 -9.49 -22.17
N LEU A 565 -26.16 -8.67 -23.23
CA LEU A 565 -27.42 -8.34 -23.88
C LEU A 565 -27.40 -8.72 -25.36
N SER A 566 -28.33 -9.60 -25.75
CA SER A 566 -28.50 -10.09 -27.13
C SER A 566 -29.71 -9.47 -27.85
N GLY A 567 -29.59 -9.33 -29.18
CA GLY A 567 -30.71 -9.03 -30.06
C GLY A 567 -31.63 -10.25 -30.31
N PHE A 568 -32.75 -10.02 -30.98
CA PHE A 568 -33.76 -11.02 -31.30
C PHE A 568 -33.49 -11.72 -32.64
N LYS A 569 -34.13 -12.87 -32.86
CA LYS A 569 -33.97 -13.71 -34.07
C LYS A 569 -34.37 -13.02 -35.39
N ASP A 570 -35.10 -11.92 -35.32
CA ASP A 570 -35.48 -11.06 -36.45
C ASP A 570 -34.45 -9.94 -36.73
N ASN A 571 -33.26 -10.02 -36.11
CA ASN A 571 -32.19 -9.04 -36.17
C ASN A 571 -32.61 -7.64 -35.64
N THR A 572 -33.45 -7.61 -34.61
CA THR A 572 -33.81 -6.37 -33.88
C THR A 572 -33.21 -6.33 -32.47
N PHE A 573 -32.92 -5.13 -31.96
CA PHE A 573 -32.52 -4.89 -30.58
C PHE A 573 -33.74 -4.60 -29.66
N ARG A 574 -34.77 -3.97 -30.23
CA ARG A 574 -36.01 -3.47 -29.59
C ARG A 574 -35.75 -2.44 -28.48
N PRO A 575 -35.11 -1.29 -28.81
CA PRO A 575 -34.59 -0.33 -27.84
C PRO A 575 -35.62 0.26 -26.88
N GLN A 576 -36.85 0.46 -27.37
CA GLN A 576 -37.96 1.09 -26.63
C GLN A 576 -38.90 0.07 -25.99
N ASN A 577 -38.62 -1.23 -26.13
CA ASN A 577 -39.43 -2.25 -25.47
C ASN A 577 -39.04 -2.34 -24.00
N ASN A 578 -40.05 -2.43 -23.14
CA ASN A 578 -39.86 -2.68 -21.72
C ASN A 578 -39.30 -4.09 -21.50
N ALA A 579 -38.42 -4.22 -20.52
CA ALA A 579 -37.83 -5.49 -20.13
C ALA A 579 -38.71 -6.26 -19.14
N THR A 580 -38.78 -7.59 -19.27
CA THR A 580 -39.37 -8.47 -18.26
C THR A 580 -38.39 -8.79 -17.14
N ARG A 581 -38.91 -9.19 -15.97
CA ARG A 581 -38.10 -9.63 -14.83
C ARG A 581 -37.18 -10.79 -15.20
N ALA A 582 -37.65 -11.78 -15.95
CA ALA A 582 -36.83 -12.91 -16.40
C ALA A 582 -35.70 -12.47 -17.36
N GLU A 583 -35.95 -11.53 -18.27
CA GLU A 583 -34.91 -11.00 -19.16
C GLU A 583 -33.82 -10.28 -18.37
N MET A 584 -34.19 -9.45 -17.38
CA MET A 584 -33.20 -8.76 -16.55
C MET A 584 -32.45 -9.69 -15.60
N SER A 585 -33.11 -10.71 -15.04
CA SER A 585 -32.41 -11.77 -14.29
C SER A 585 -31.34 -12.47 -15.14
N ARG A 586 -31.60 -12.75 -16.42
CA ARG A 586 -30.56 -13.34 -17.29
C ARG A 586 -29.41 -12.37 -17.57
N ILE A 587 -29.69 -11.10 -17.87
CA ILE A 587 -28.62 -10.11 -18.14
C ILE A 587 -27.75 -9.94 -16.90
N LEU A 588 -28.37 -9.74 -15.73
CA LEU A 588 -27.66 -9.59 -14.47
C LEU A 588 -26.85 -10.84 -14.14
N TYR A 589 -27.44 -12.03 -14.29
CA TYR A 589 -26.73 -13.29 -14.09
C TYR A 589 -25.47 -13.37 -14.96
N ASN A 590 -25.60 -13.19 -16.28
CA ASN A 590 -24.46 -13.30 -17.20
C ASN A 590 -23.36 -12.29 -16.87
N PHE A 591 -23.72 -11.06 -16.47
CA PHE A 591 -22.76 -10.04 -16.08
C PHE A 591 -22.02 -10.42 -14.79
N LEU A 592 -22.76 -10.79 -13.73
CA LEU A 592 -22.15 -11.17 -12.45
C LEU A 592 -21.34 -12.48 -12.52
N GLU A 593 -21.73 -13.42 -13.38
CA GLU A 593 -20.98 -14.66 -13.64
C GLU A 593 -19.63 -14.34 -14.30
N SER A 594 -19.63 -13.45 -15.30
CA SER A 594 -18.42 -13.11 -16.05
C SER A 594 -17.37 -12.30 -15.28
N ILE A 595 -17.75 -11.64 -14.18
CA ILE A 595 -16.82 -10.94 -13.27
C ILE A 595 -16.55 -11.74 -11.99
N GLU A 596 -16.94 -13.02 -11.95
CA GLU A 596 -16.80 -13.89 -10.77
C GLU A 596 -17.43 -13.33 -9.47
N PHE A 597 -18.61 -12.69 -9.58
CA PHE A 597 -19.42 -12.29 -8.43
C PHE A 597 -20.48 -13.36 -8.07
N ILE A 598 -20.74 -14.32 -8.98
CA ILE A 598 -21.59 -15.52 -8.77
C ILE A 598 -21.06 -16.74 -9.58
N ASN A 599 -21.45 -17.96 -9.20
CA ASN A 599 -21.18 -19.22 -9.92
C ASN A 599 -22.42 -19.80 -10.64
#